data_AF-A0AAV9D0A5-F1
#
_entry.id   AF-A0AAV9D0A5-F1
#
_cell.length_a   1.000
_cell.length_b   1.000
_cell.length_c   1.000
_cell.angle_alpha   90.00
_cell.angle_beta   90.00
_cell.angle_gamma   90.00
#
_symmetry.space_group_name_H-M   'P 1'
#
loop_
_entity.id
_entity.type
_entity.pdbx_description
1 polymer ?
#
loop_
_entity_poly.entity_id
_entity_poly.type
_entity_poly.pdbx_seq_one_letter_code
_entity_poly.pdbx_strand_id
1 'polypeptide(L)'
;MVVSERDYDKCISTHPTFFSNNGNTMFAFNQSGDYYFISGISGHCQRGQKMIIKVLGHSVPSTSPPAGGNGTRPINPPSPSGAAAARGGGASFLVVVVLQLVVVFVGSLFY
;
A
#
# COMPACT_ATOMS: atom_id res chain seq x y z
N MET A 1 0.42 -5.43 -10.99
CA MET A 1 -0.69 -5.31 -11.96
C MET A 1 -1.92 -6.03 -11.41
N VAL A 2 -3.12 -5.74 -11.90
CA VAL A 2 -4.37 -6.45 -11.54
C VAL A 2 -4.76 -7.41 -12.66
N VAL A 3 -5.21 -8.61 -12.31
CA VAL A 3 -5.58 -9.69 -13.23
C VAL A 3 -6.86 -10.40 -12.78
N SER A 4 -7.37 -11.32 -13.60
CA SER A 4 -8.45 -12.22 -13.20
C SER A 4 -7.95 -13.29 -12.22
N GLU A 5 -8.85 -13.92 -11.47
CA GLU A 5 -8.51 -15.04 -10.57
C GLU A 5 -7.77 -16.18 -11.30
N ARG A 6 -8.27 -16.56 -12.49
CA ARG A 6 -7.64 -17.58 -13.33
C ARG A 6 -6.19 -17.22 -13.70
N ASP A 7 -5.96 -15.97 -14.02
CA ASP A 7 -4.64 -15.48 -14.42
C ASP A 7 -3.72 -15.33 -13.21
N TYR A 8 -4.26 -15.01 -12.04
CA TYR A 8 -3.54 -15.01 -10.77
C TYR A 8 -3.02 -16.40 -10.42
N ASP A 9 -3.85 -17.43 -10.56
CA ASP A 9 -3.46 -18.82 -10.27
C ASP A 9 -2.38 -19.33 -11.21
N LYS A 10 -2.52 -19.02 -12.50
CA LYS A 10 -1.59 -19.44 -13.55
C LYS A 10 -0.40 -18.50 -13.75
N CYS A 11 -0.35 -17.38 -13.01
CA CYS A 11 0.64 -16.33 -13.18
C CYS A 11 0.71 -15.79 -14.63
N ILE A 12 -0.45 -15.58 -15.26
CA ILE A 12 -0.56 -15.03 -16.62
C ILE A 12 -0.60 -13.50 -16.53
N SER A 13 0.37 -12.85 -17.18
CA SER A 13 0.55 -11.39 -17.16
C SER A 13 0.24 -10.70 -18.48
N THR A 14 -0.30 -11.42 -19.48
CA THR A 14 -0.43 -10.91 -20.85
C THR A 14 -1.52 -9.86 -21.02
N HIS A 15 -2.61 -9.96 -20.26
CA HIS A 15 -3.78 -9.09 -20.38
C HIS A 15 -4.27 -8.61 -19.00
N PRO A 16 -3.50 -7.76 -18.31
CA PRO A 16 -3.93 -7.22 -17.03
C PRO A 16 -5.09 -6.24 -17.20
N THR A 17 -6.00 -6.21 -16.24
CA THR A 17 -7.05 -5.18 -16.14
C THR A 17 -6.47 -3.84 -15.70
N PHE A 18 -5.32 -3.84 -15.02
CA PHE A 18 -4.56 -2.65 -14.67
C PHE A 18 -3.06 -2.94 -14.62
N PHE A 19 -2.23 -2.09 -15.22
CA PHE A 19 -0.77 -2.22 -15.23
C PHE A 19 -0.09 -0.93 -14.75
N SER A 20 1.01 -1.08 -14.03
CA SER A 20 1.88 0.01 -13.60
C SER A 20 3.29 -0.52 -13.36
N ASN A 21 4.31 0.25 -13.73
CA ASN A 21 5.74 -0.08 -13.64
C ASN A 21 6.61 1.10 -13.16
N ASN A 22 5.98 2.12 -12.56
CA ASN A 22 6.63 3.37 -12.17
C ASN A 22 7.21 3.35 -10.73
N GLY A 23 7.19 2.20 -10.06
CA GLY A 23 7.72 2.02 -8.70
C GLY A 23 6.84 2.59 -7.58
N ASN A 24 5.85 3.43 -7.90
CA ASN A 24 4.86 3.95 -6.96
C ASN A 24 3.46 3.87 -7.59
N THR A 25 2.75 2.80 -7.27
CA THR A 25 1.45 2.49 -7.88
C THR A 25 0.31 2.82 -6.93
N MET A 26 -0.65 3.62 -7.38
CA MET A 26 -1.93 3.84 -6.70
C MET A 26 -3.05 3.08 -7.43
N PHE A 27 -3.87 2.34 -6.68
CA PHE A 27 -5.04 1.63 -7.20
C PHE A 27 -6.24 1.91 -6.29
N ALA A 28 -7.33 2.41 -6.86
CA ALA A 28 -8.56 2.73 -6.14
C ALA A 28 -9.54 1.56 -6.17
N PHE A 29 -10.04 1.17 -5.00
CA PHE A 29 -11.04 0.11 -4.84
C PHE A 29 -12.45 0.71 -4.83
N ASN A 30 -13.14 0.63 -5.96
CA ASN A 30 -14.47 1.26 -6.13
C ASN A 30 -15.63 0.31 -5.80
N GLN A 31 -15.36 -1.00 -5.70
CA GLN A 31 -16.38 -2.01 -5.45
C GLN A 31 -15.89 -3.00 -4.39
N SER A 32 -16.82 -3.59 -3.66
CA SER A 32 -16.53 -4.73 -2.81
C SER A 32 -16.20 -5.95 -3.67
N GLY A 33 -15.33 -6.82 -3.18
CA GLY A 33 -14.92 -8.03 -3.88
C GLY A 33 -13.43 -8.31 -3.74
N ASP A 34 -12.99 -9.36 -4.41
CA ASP A 34 -11.60 -9.81 -4.38
C ASP A 34 -10.85 -9.25 -5.59
N TYR A 35 -9.70 -8.63 -5.32
CA TYR A 35 -8.80 -8.07 -6.32
C TYR A 35 -7.48 -8.83 -6.31
N TYR A 36 -7.10 -9.35 -7.48
CA TYR A 36 -5.92 -10.19 -7.63
C TYR A 36 -4.76 -9.41 -8.24
N PHE A 37 -3.66 -9.32 -7.50
CA PHE A 37 -2.47 -8.61 -7.93
C PHE A 37 -1.31 -9.58 -8.15
N ILE A 38 -0.59 -9.41 -9.26
CA ILE A 38 0.63 -10.15 -9.56
C ILE A 38 1.75 -9.21 -10.04
N SER A 39 2.99 -9.64 -9.89
CA SER A 39 4.14 -9.06 -10.60
C SER A 39 4.18 -9.53 -12.06
N GLY A 40 4.59 -8.64 -12.96
CA GLY A 40 4.76 -8.94 -14.39
C GLY A 40 6.15 -9.33 -14.81
N ILE A 41 7.09 -9.29 -13.86
CA ILE A 41 8.46 -9.72 -14.13
C ILE A 41 8.47 -11.25 -14.15
N SER A 42 9.10 -11.81 -15.17
CA SER A 42 9.20 -13.26 -15.36
C SER A 42 9.70 -13.96 -14.08
N GLY A 43 8.98 -15.00 -13.66
CA GLY A 43 9.32 -15.80 -12.48
C GLY A 43 8.98 -15.15 -11.12
N HIS A 44 8.57 -13.88 -11.05
CA HIS A 44 8.27 -13.24 -9.77
C HIS A 44 6.95 -13.73 -9.17
N CYS A 45 5.91 -13.85 -10.00
CA CYS A 45 4.61 -14.36 -9.54
C CYS A 45 4.71 -15.80 -9.01
N GLN A 46 5.43 -16.66 -9.73
CA GLN A 46 5.66 -18.06 -9.35
C GLN A 46 6.46 -18.19 -8.05
N ARG A 47 7.34 -17.21 -7.76
CA ARG A 47 8.08 -17.10 -6.51
C ARG A 47 7.31 -16.36 -5.40
N GLY A 48 6.01 -16.14 -5.58
CA GLY A 48 5.13 -15.60 -4.54
C GLY A 48 4.96 -14.08 -4.56
N GLN A 49 5.47 -13.36 -5.56
CA GLN A 49 5.15 -11.93 -5.72
C GLN A 49 3.76 -11.74 -6.33
N LYS A 50 2.75 -12.14 -5.57
CA LYS A 50 1.32 -12.08 -5.87
C LYS A 50 0.54 -11.88 -4.56
N MET A 51 -0.56 -11.14 -4.60
CA MET A 51 -1.39 -10.88 -3.42
C MET A 51 -2.86 -10.73 -3.79
N ILE A 52 -3.75 -11.01 -2.83
CA ILE A 52 -5.20 -10.86 -2.97
C ILE A 52 -5.63 -9.79 -1.98
N ILE A 53 -6.46 -8.86 -2.41
CA ILE A 53 -7.10 -7.87 -1.54
C ILE A 53 -8.59 -8.10 -1.57
N LYS A 54 -9.17 -8.39 -0.40
CA LYS A 54 -10.61 -8.54 -0.21
C LYS A 54 -11.21 -7.24 0.32
N VAL A 55 -12.00 -6.59 -0.50
CA VAL A 55 -12.68 -5.33 -0.17
C VAL A 55 -14.07 -5.68 0.36
N LEU A 56 -14.31 -5.37 1.63
CA LEU A 56 -15.61 -5.59 2.26
C LEU A 56 -16.57 -4.46 1.87
N GLY A 57 -17.82 -4.80 1.55
CA GLY A 57 -18.88 -3.82 1.38
C GLY A 57 -19.35 -3.29 2.74
N HIS A 58 -19.88 -2.06 2.75
CA HIS A 58 -20.59 -1.56 3.92
C HIS A 58 -21.98 -2.21 3.97
N SER A 59 -22.17 -3.18 4.86
CA SER A 59 -23.50 -3.55 5.30
C SER A 59 -24.01 -2.43 6.21
N VAL A 60 -24.92 -1.58 5.71
CA VAL A 60 -25.72 -0.75 6.60
C VAL A 60 -26.54 -1.70 7.47
N PRO A 61 -26.40 -1.68 8.81
CA PRO A 61 -27.37 -2.36 9.66
C PRO A 61 -28.75 -1.74 9.34
N SER A 62 -29.72 -2.58 8.97
CA SER A 62 -31.08 -2.13 8.73
C SER A 62 -31.65 -1.66 10.07
N THR A 63 -31.58 -0.35 10.34
CA THR A 63 -32.30 0.25 11.46
C THR A 63 -33.78 0.22 11.10
N SER A 64 -34.49 -0.77 11.62
CA SER A 64 -35.94 -0.71 11.77
C SER A 64 -36.32 0.61 12.47
N PRO A 65 -37.41 1.30 12.07
CA PRO A 65 -37.74 2.62 12.62
C PRO A 65 -37.88 2.58 14.15
N PRO A 66 -37.34 3.57 14.88
CA PRO A 66 -37.44 3.60 16.33
C PRO A 66 -38.87 3.97 16.76
N ALA A 67 -39.48 3.14 17.61
CA ALA A 67 -40.64 3.55 18.40
C ALA A 67 -40.21 4.68 19.36
N GLY A 68 -41.02 5.75 19.40
CA GLY A 68 -40.66 7.03 20.01
C GLY A 68 -40.33 7.02 21.50
N GLY A 69 -39.50 7.98 21.91
CA GLY A 69 -39.23 8.30 23.31
C GLY A 69 -38.40 9.59 23.44
N ASN A 70 -39.05 10.66 23.93
CA ASN A 70 -38.45 11.95 24.26
C ASN A 70 -37.32 11.84 25.29
N GLY A 71 -36.18 12.51 25.06
CA GLY A 71 -35.12 12.68 26.07
C GLY A 71 -34.08 13.72 25.69
N THR A 72 -34.23 14.93 26.20
CA THR A 72 -33.33 16.10 26.06
C THR A 72 -32.13 16.01 27.01
N ARG A 73 -30.88 16.25 26.55
CA ARG A 73 -29.78 16.95 27.29
C ARG A 73 -28.51 17.15 26.43
N PRO A 74 -27.54 18.03 26.82
CA PRO A 74 -27.01 19.09 25.96
C PRO A 74 -25.54 18.88 25.52
N ILE A 75 -25.12 19.80 24.64
CA ILE A 75 -23.85 19.96 23.92
C ILE A 75 -22.63 20.19 24.85
N ASN A 76 -21.44 19.72 24.45
CA ASN A 76 -20.14 20.41 24.67
C ASN A 76 -19.07 19.92 23.67
N PRO A 77 -18.32 20.81 22.97
CA PRO A 77 -17.09 20.47 22.25
C PRO A 77 -15.83 20.90 23.02
N PRO A 78 -14.67 20.28 22.76
CA PRO A 78 -13.42 21.05 22.79
C PRO A 78 -12.52 20.90 21.54
N SER A 79 -11.79 21.99 21.31
CA SER A 79 -10.91 22.44 20.21
C SER A 79 -9.80 21.51 19.68
N PRO A 80 -9.21 21.88 18.52
CA PRO A 80 -8.06 21.20 17.90
C PRO A 80 -6.73 21.60 18.58
N SER A 81 -5.72 20.73 18.50
CA SER A 81 -4.33 21.10 18.79
C SER A 81 -3.44 20.59 17.66
N GLY A 82 -2.63 21.51 17.13
CA GLY A 82 -1.91 21.38 15.87
C GLY A 82 -0.54 20.70 15.94
N ALA A 83 -0.05 20.45 14.72
CA ALA A 83 1.31 20.37 14.19
C ALA A 83 2.49 19.91 15.07
N ALA A 84 3.22 18.91 14.55
CA ALA A 84 4.67 19.02 14.37
C ALA A 84 5.15 18.06 13.28
N ALA A 85 5.81 18.61 12.26
CA ALA A 85 6.58 17.86 11.29
C ALA A 85 7.86 17.32 11.96
N ALA A 86 8.08 16.01 11.93
CA ALA A 86 9.37 15.42 12.25
C ALA A 86 10.14 15.13 10.95
N ARG A 87 11.05 16.04 10.60
CA ARG A 87 12.11 15.79 9.61
C ARG A 87 13.15 14.86 10.24
N GLY A 88 13.02 13.55 9.99
CA GLY A 88 14.04 12.56 10.36
C GLY A 88 15.11 12.47 9.28
N GLY A 89 16.12 13.36 9.32
CA GLY A 89 17.30 13.28 8.47
C GLY A 89 18.22 12.15 8.93
N GLY A 90 18.09 10.97 8.32
CA GLY A 90 18.92 9.79 8.60
C GLY A 90 19.84 9.34 7.45
N ALA A 91 19.97 10.13 6.37
CA ALA A 91 20.67 9.68 5.16
C ALA A 91 22.16 10.06 5.10
N SER A 92 22.67 10.93 5.97
CA SER A 92 24.03 11.45 5.83
C SER A 92 25.13 10.50 6.30
N PHE A 93 24.87 9.63 7.29
CA PHE A 93 25.91 8.72 7.79
C PHE A 93 26.17 7.55 6.83
N LEU A 94 25.14 6.97 6.21
CA LEU A 94 25.31 5.83 5.31
C LEU A 94 26.06 6.20 4.03
N VAL A 95 25.79 7.38 3.46
CA VAL A 95 26.47 7.84 2.24
C VAL A 95 27.96 8.06 2.49
N VAL A 96 28.34 8.65 3.63
CA VAL A 96 29.76 8.85 3.97
C VAL A 96 30.45 7.52 4.20
N VAL A 97 29.85 6.58 4.93
CA VAL A 97 30.45 5.24 5.17
C VAL A 97 30.63 4.47 3.87
N VAL A 98 29.63 4.46 2.99
CA VAL A 98 29.72 3.75 1.69
C VAL A 98 30.78 4.40 0.80
N LEU A 99 30.84 5.73 0.73
CA LEU A 99 31.85 6.42 -0.08
C LEU A 99 33.26 6.13 0.42
N GLN A 100 33.49 6.14 1.73
CA GLN A 100 34.80 5.82 2.31
C GLN A 100 35.19 4.35 2.06
N LEU A 101 34.26 3.41 2.18
CA LEU A 101 34.52 1.99 1.86
C LEU A 101 34.87 1.79 0.38
N VAL A 102 34.17 2.47 -0.53
CA VAL A 102 34.45 2.39 -1.97
C VAL A 102 35.83 2.98 -2.27
N VAL A 103 36.18 4.14 -1.72
CA VAL A 103 37.49 4.77 -1.95
C VAL A 103 38.64 3.90 -1.43
N VAL A 104 38.49 3.28 -0.24
CA VAL A 104 39.50 2.36 0.30
C VAL A 104 39.61 1.10 -0.56
N PHE A 105 38.48 0.48 -0.91
CA PHE A 105 38.48 -0.77 -1.69
C PHE A 105 39.09 -0.57 -3.08
N VAL A 106 38.73 0.52 -3.77
CA VAL A 106 39.27 0.88 -5.08
C VAL A 106 40.75 1.26 -4.95
N GLY A 107 41.13 2.08 -3.98
CA GLY A 107 42.54 2.46 -3.75
C GLY A 107 43.46 1.27 -3.50
N SER A 108 43.00 0.26 -2.75
CA SER A 108 43.75 -0.98 -2.51
C SER A 108 43.84 -1.93 -3.71
N LEU A 109 42.99 -1.75 -4.74
CA LEU A 109 43.07 -2.51 -5.99
C LEU A 109 44.06 -1.90 -7.00
N PHE A 110 44.47 -0.65 -6.79
CA PHE A 110 45.35 0.10 -7.69
C PHE A 110 46.73 0.43 -7.09
N TYR A 111 47.05 -0.12 -5.91
CA TYR A 111 48.40 -0.07 -5.30
C TYR A 111 49.00 -1.48 -5.24
#